data_AF-A0A7T4QSF5-F1
#
_entry.id   AF-A0A7T4QSF5-F1
#
_cell.length_a   1.000
_cell.length_b   1.000
_cell.length_c   1.000
_cell.angle_alpha   90.00
_cell.angle_beta   90.00
_cell.angle_gamma   90.00
#
_symmetry.space_group_name_H-M   'P 1'
#
loop_
_entity.id
_entity.type
_entity.pdbx_description
1 polymer ?
#
loop_
_entity_poly.entity_id
_entity_poly.type
_entity_poly.pdbx_seq_one_letter_code
_entity_poly.pdbx_strand_id
1 'polypeptide(L)'
;MSVKRKVLEAKTDKELEYYLQEDNKFVPQASQFAYEILKSRGRIFTPEDTERITLMIEKKSEEDKIIIHENHKKAANLIYISATLGIVNMILFPDLPFSFFSIFVAIIILGFMFGIGYMISKGSNGAKYILLVCMILGIIYIPFMLLTITRTPVVGIINIVQTVLQVWAIVLLYQIPKYKLE
;
A
#
# COMPACT_ATOMS: atom_id res chain seq x y z
N MET A 1 -1.93 14.31 0.33
CA MET A 1 -1.60 15.37 -0.65
C MET A 1 -0.37 16.10 -0.15
N SER A 2 0.59 16.47 -0.99
CA SER A 2 1.78 17.22 -0.55
C SER A 2 1.53 18.72 -0.64
N VAL A 3 1.74 19.44 0.46
CA VAL A 3 1.55 20.90 0.51
C VAL A 3 2.79 21.60 -0.03
N LYS A 4 2.64 22.53 -0.97
CA LYS A 4 3.77 23.31 -1.49
C LYS A 4 4.06 24.49 -0.57
N ARG A 5 5.19 24.46 0.15
CA ARG A 5 5.68 25.54 1.04
C ARG A 5 5.59 26.93 0.38
N LYS A 6 5.99 27.04 -0.89
CA LYS A 6 5.96 28.30 -1.67
C LYS A 6 4.57 28.95 -1.75
N VAL A 7 3.49 28.17 -1.69
CA VAL A 7 2.12 28.71 -1.70
C VAL A 7 1.79 29.36 -0.35
N LEU A 8 2.29 28.79 0.76
CA LEU A 8 2.13 29.35 2.10
C LEU A 8 3.03 30.58 2.31
N GLU A 9 4.21 30.61 1.70
CA GLU A 9 5.10 31.78 1.74
C GLU A 9 4.52 33.02 1.06
N ALA A 10 3.54 32.85 0.14
CA ALA A 10 2.83 33.97 -0.46
C ALA A 10 1.71 34.53 0.44
N LYS A 11 1.36 33.86 1.54
CA LYS A 11 0.31 34.30 2.46
C LYS A 11 0.81 35.36 3.44
N THR A 12 -0.11 36.18 3.90
CA THR A 12 0.13 37.15 4.98
C THR A 12 0.30 36.47 6.33
N ASP A 13 0.96 37.14 7.28
CA ASP A 13 1.14 36.57 8.63
C ASP A 13 -0.20 36.25 9.29
N LYS A 14 -1.18 37.15 9.14
CA LYS A 14 -2.54 36.95 9.66
C LYS A 14 -3.21 35.70 9.10
N GLU A 15 -2.98 35.38 7.81
CA GLU A 15 -3.50 34.15 7.23
C GLU A 15 -2.76 32.91 7.74
N LEU A 16 -1.44 33.01 7.98
CA LEU A 16 -0.65 31.89 8.49
C LEU A 16 -1.01 31.55 9.95
N GLU A 17 -1.42 32.53 10.76
CA GLU A 17 -1.93 32.27 12.11
C GLU A 17 -3.17 31.35 12.13
N TYR A 18 -4.00 31.42 11.09
CA TYR A 18 -5.17 30.55 10.97
C TYR A 18 -4.78 29.06 10.83
N TYR A 19 -3.58 28.77 10.34
CA TYR A 19 -3.04 27.41 10.27
C TYR A 19 -2.54 26.89 11.63
N LEU A 20 -2.42 27.76 12.63
CA LEU A 20 -1.94 27.46 13.98
C LEU A 20 -3.06 27.37 15.03
N GLN A 21 -4.32 27.59 14.63
CA GLN A 21 -5.48 27.45 15.51
C GLN A 21 -5.85 25.98 15.72
N GLU A 22 -6.25 25.59 16.93
CA GLU A 22 -6.56 24.18 17.28
C GLU A 22 -7.61 23.54 16.36
N ASP A 23 -8.68 24.27 16.03
CA ASP A 23 -9.82 23.77 15.24
C ASP A 23 -9.68 24.01 13.71
N ASN A 24 -8.46 24.22 13.21
CA ASN A 24 -8.27 24.43 11.78
C ASN A 24 -8.46 23.11 10.98
N LYS A 25 -8.93 23.20 9.72
CA LYS A 25 -9.13 22.03 8.83
C LYS A 25 -7.93 21.70 7.94
N PHE A 26 -6.75 22.26 8.21
CA PHE A 26 -5.58 22.06 7.37
C PHE A 26 -4.82 20.79 7.76
N VAL A 27 -4.14 20.20 6.77
CA VAL A 27 -3.27 19.04 6.98
C VAL A 27 -2.07 19.40 7.87
N PRO A 28 -1.53 18.44 8.66
CA PRO A 28 -0.45 18.69 9.63
C PRO A 28 0.76 19.39 9.01
N GLN A 29 1.12 18.97 7.79
CA GLN A 29 2.24 19.52 7.04
C GLN A 29 2.07 21.02 6.72
N ALA A 30 0.83 21.49 6.48
CA ALA A 30 0.57 22.90 6.24
C ALA A 30 0.74 23.73 7.53
N SER A 31 0.27 23.20 8.66
CA SER A 31 0.44 23.83 9.98
C SER A 31 1.91 23.92 10.37
N GLN A 32 2.71 22.88 10.09
CA GLN A 32 4.15 22.90 10.33
C GLN A 32 4.86 23.96 9.48
N PHE A 33 4.54 24.04 8.18
CA PHE A 33 5.10 25.08 7.32
C PHE A 33 4.67 26.49 7.74
N ALA A 34 3.42 26.70 8.16
CA ALA A 34 2.97 27.99 8.64
C ALA A 34 3.74 28.43 9.90
N TYR A 35 3.96 27.50 10.85
CA TYR A 35 4.77 27.75 12.05
C TYR A 35 6.21 28.17 11.70
N GLU A 36 6.86 27.42 10.81
CA GLU A 36 8.23 27.73 10.36
C GLU A 36 8.33 29.07 9.63
N ILE A 37 7.37 29.38 8.74
CA ILE A 37 7.36 30.63 7.98
C ILE A 37 7.19 31.82 8.93
N LEU A 38 6.22 31.76 9.85
CA LEU A 38 6.00 32.82 10.84
C LEU A 38 7.24 33.03 11.72
N LYS A 39 7.88 31.94 12.17
CA LYS A 39 9.14 32.01 12.92
C LYS A 39 10.27 32.67 12.10
N SER A 40 10.38 32.33 10.81
CA SER A 40 11.38 32.93 9.91
C SER A 40 11.12 34.41 9.61
N ARG A 41 9.86 34.85 9.66
CA ARG A 41 9.44 36.25 9.49
C ARG A 41 9.62 37.09 10.76
N GLY A 42 10.11 36.50 11.85
CA GLY A 42 10.41 37.19 13.10
C GLY A 42 9.27 37.18 14.12
N ARG A 43 8.22 36.38 13.92
CA ARG A 43 7.18 36.17 14.94
C ARG A 43 7.77 35.41 16.12
N ILE A 44 7.70 36.00 17.31
CA ILE A 44 8.18 35.40 18.54
C ILE A 44 7.09 34.47 19.08
N PHE A 45 7.45 33.21 19.32
CA PHE A 45 6.59 32.24 19.97
C PHE A 45 7.04 32.07 21.41
N THR A 46 6.09 32.11 22.34
CA THR A 46 6.38 31.71 23.73
C THR A 46 6.64 30.20 23.80
N PRO A 47 7.29 29.71 24.87
CA PRO A 47 7.40 28.28 25.12
C PRO A 47 6.03 27.58 25.12
N GLU A 48 5.03 28.20 25.75
CA GLU A 48 3.66 27.69 25.82
C GLU A 48 2.99 27.62 24.45
N ASP A 49 3.17 28.65 23.60
CA ASP A 49 2.67 28.64 22.23
C ASP A 49 3.29 27.52 21.40
N THR A 50 4.61 27.33 21.56
CA THR A 50 5.35 26.30 20.82
C THR A 50 4.89 24.90 21.21
N GLU A 51 4.70 24.65 22.50
CA GLU A 51 4.18 23.39 23.00
C GLU A 51 2.76 23.13 22.49
N ARG A 52 1.84 24.11 22.61
CA ARG A 52 0.47 23.97 22.09
C ARG A 52 0.44 23.65 20.59
N ILE A 53 1.22 24.38 19.79
CA ILE A 53 1.26 24.22 18.34
C ILE A 53 1.85 22.85 17.97
N THR A 54 2.93 22.43 18.64
CA THR A 54 3.57 21.13 18.37
C THR A 54 2.65 19.97 18.74
N LEU A 55 2.01 20.00 19.91
CA LEU A 55 1.02 19.00 20.32
C LEU A 55 -0.18 18.93 19.36
N MET A 56 -0.68 20.07 18.90
CA MET A 56 -1.76 20.12 17.90
C MET A 56 -1.33 19.49 16.56
N ILE A 57 -0.12 19.83 16.07
CA ILE A 57 0.41 19.26 14.82
C ILE A 57 0.63 17.76 14.96
N GLU A 58 1.15 17.31 16.11
CA GLU A 58 1.37 15.90 16.39
C GLU A 58 0.04 15.14 16.44
N LYS A 59 -0.94 15.62 17.20
CA LYS A 59 -2.30 15.06 17.26
C LYS A 59 -2.92 14.94 15.87
N LYS A 60 -2.86 16.01 15.06
CA LYS A 60 -3.34 15.98 13.67
C LYS A 60 -2.55 15.00 12.81
N SER A 61 -1.24 14.91 13.01
CA SER A 61 -0.40 13.95 12.29
C SER A 61 -0.74 12.51 12.67
N GLU A 62 -1.19 12.25 13.89
CA GLU A 62 -1.67 10.94 14.30
C GLU A 62 -3.04 10.62 13.70
N GLU A 63 -3.95 11.59 13.67
CA GLU A 63 -5.28 11.46 13.05
C GLU A 63 -5.19 11.26 11.52
N ASP A 64 -4.18 11.85 10.88
CA ASP A 64 -3.92 11.78 9.43
C ASP A 64 -3.04 10.56 9.04
N LYS A 65 -2.55 9.75 10.02
CA LYS A 65 -1.95 8.45 9.72
C LYS A 65 -3.04 7.59 9.05
N ILE A 66 -2.80 7.21 7.80
CA ILE A 66 -3.66 6.27 7.07
C ILE A 66 -3.76 4.99 7.93
N ILE A 67 -4.91 4.79 8.59
CA ILE A 67 -5.18 3.58 9.36
C ILE A 67 -5.40 2.46 8.34
N ILE A 68 -4.31 1.79 7.99
CA ILE A 68 -4.35 0.64 7.09
C ILE A 68 -4.95 -0.52 7.89
N HIS A 69 -6.16 -0.92 7.50
CA HIS A 69 -6.87 -2.04 8.11
C HIS A 69 -5.98 -3.30 8.15
N GLU A 70 -6.00 -4.06 9.24
CA GLU A 70 -5.13 -5.23 9.43
C GLU A 70 -5.22 -6.24 8.27
N ASN A 71 -6.43 -6.40 7.71
CA ASN A 71 -6.65 -7.26 6.53
C ASN A 71 -5.86 -6.83 5.29
N HIS A 72 -5.49 -5.56 5.11
CA HIS A 72 -4.56 -5.17 4.04
C HIS A 72 -3.18 -5.80 4.25
N LYS A 73 -2.67 -5.79 5.49
CA LYS A 73 -1.38 -6.42 5.81
C LYS A 73 -1.45 -7.93 5.65
N LYS A 74 -2.50 -8.56 6.17
CA LYS A 74 -2.75 -10.01 6.02
C LYS A 74 -2.84 -10.41 4.54
N ALA A 75 -3.63 -9.70 3.74
CA ALA A 75 -3.77 -9.96 2.31
C ALA A 75 -2.44 -9.77 1.55
N ALA A 76 -1.68 -8.70 1.85
CA ALA A 76 -0.37 -8.48 1.23
C ALA A 76 0.60 -9.64 1.54
N ASN A 77 0.64 -10.11 2.78
CA ASN A 77 1.48 -11.24 3.17
C ASN A 77 1.12 -12.52 2.41
N LEU A 78 -0.18 -12.80 2.22
CA LEU A 78 -0.62 -13.95 1.43
C LEU A 78 -0.17 -13.84 -0.03
N ILE A 79 -0.24 -12.63 -0.63
CA ILE A 79 0.26 -12.40 -1.99
C ILE A 79 1.78 -12.58 -2.06
N TYR A 80 2.54 -12.07 -1.09
CA TYR A 80 3.99 -12.27 -1.05
C TYR A 80 4.37 -13.74 -0.90
N ILE A 81 3.72 -14.48 0.01
CA ILE A 81 3.91 -15.93 0.15
C ILE A 81 3.60 -16.63 -1.19
N SER A 82 2.50 -16.26 -1.85
CA SER A 82 2.13 -16.83 -3.15
C SER A 82 3.18 -16.55 -4.24
N ALA A 83 3.77 -15.34 -4.26
CA ALA A 83 4.82 -14.98 -5.21
C ALA A 83 6.12 -15.74 -4.93
N THR A 84 6.50 -15.85 -3.65
CA THR A 84 7.68 -16.62 -3.23
C THR A 84 7.52 -18.10 -3.54
N LEU A 85 6.32 -18.68 -3.38
CA LEU A 85 6.05 -20.06 -3.81
C LEU A 85 6.28 -20.25 -5.31
N GLY A 86 5.90 -19.27 -6.15
CA GLY A 86 6.21 -19.29 -7.58
C GLY A 86 7.72 -19.34 -7.86
N ILE A 87 8.53 -18.58 -7.11
CA ILE A 87 9.99 -18.60 -7.20
C ILE A 87 10.54 -19.97 -6.78
N VAL A 88 10.08 -20.50 -5.64
CA VAL A 88 10.50 -21.82 -5.13
C VAL A 88 10.20 -22.90 -6.15
N ASN A 89 9.02 -22.85 -6.77
CA ASN A 89 8.61 -23.78 -7.81
C ASN A 89 9.56 -23.73 -9.03
N MET A 90 9.88 -22.52 -9.50
CA MET A 90 10.79 -22.31 -10.64
C MET A 90 12.20 -22.82 -10.38
N ILE A 91 12.70 -22.71 -9.14
CA ILE A 91 14.05 -23.15 -8.77
C ILE A 91 14.11 -24.67 -8.54
N LEU A 92 13.13 -25.24 -7.84
CA LEU A 92 13.13 -26.66 -7.47
C LEU A 92 12.69 -27.58 -8.61
N PHE A 93 11.83 -27.09 -9.51
CA PHE A 93 11.28 -27.86 -10.63
C PHE A 93 11.47 -27.09 -11.95
N PRO A 94 12.70 -27.02 -12.46
CA PRO A 94 12.98 -26.36 -13.73
C PRO A 94 12.46 -27.21 -14.90
N ASP A 95 11.15 -27.16 -15.13
CA ASP A 95 10.49 -27.84 -16.26
C ASP A 95 10.62 -27.04 -17.57
N LEU A 96 11.03 -25.76 -17.49
CA LEU A 96 11.17 -24.86 -18.63
C LEU A 96 12.62 -24.84 -19.15
N PRO A 97 12.84 -24.88 -20.48
CA PRO A 97 14.16 -24.59 -21.02
C PRO A 97 14.51 -23.14 -20.65
N PHE A 98 15.68 -22.93 -20.02
CA PHE A 98 16.20 -21.61 -19.66
C PHE A 98 16.53 -20.79 -20.92
N SER A 99 15.49 -20.29 -21.59
CA SER A 99 15.61 -19.28 -22.64
C SER A 99 15.63 -17.90 -21.99
N PHE A 100 16.46 -17.00 -22.52
CA PHE A 100 16.49 -15.60 -22.08
C PHE A 100 15.09 -14.98 -22.03
N PHE A 101 14.25 -15.29 -23.01
CA PHE A 101 12.86 -14.83 -23.05
C PHE A 101 12.01 -15.35 -21.87
N SER A 102 12.16 -16.62 -21.51
CA SER A 102 11.41 -17.22 -20.39
C SER A 102 11.77 -16.61 -19.04
N ILE A 103 13.06 -16.34 -18.82
CA ILE A 103 13.57 -15.69 -17.61
C ILE A 103 13.05 -14.24 -17.54
N PHE A 104 13.09 -13.52 -18.67
CA PHE A 104 12.59 -12.15 -18.75
C PHE A 104 11.09 -12.07 -18.41
N VAL A 105 10.27 -12.96 -18.98
CA VAL A 105 8.83 -13.03 -18.68
C VAL A 105 8.59 -13.37 -17.21
N ALA A 106 9.35 -14.32 -16.64
CA ALA A 106 9.25 -14.66 -15.22
C ALA A 106 9.53 -13.47 -14.30
N ILE A 107 10.56 -12.66 -14.61
CA ILE A 107 10.88 -11.44 -13.86
C ILE A 107 9.73 -10.43 -13.90
N ILE A 108 9.11 -10.24 -15.08
CA ILE A 108 7.95 -9.33 -15.22
C ILE A 108 6.78 -9.82 -14.37
N ILE A 109 6.46 -11.11 -14.42
CA ILE A 109 5.35 -11.70 -13.65
C ILE A 109 5.61 -11.56 -12.14
N LEU A 110 6.83 -11.85 -11.68
CA LEU A 110 7.21 -11.67 -10.28
C LEU A 110 7.13 -10.20 -9.86
N GLY A 111 7.69 -9.29 -10.64
CA GLY A 111 7.62 -7.85 -10.38
C GLY A 111 6.17 -7.36 -10.29
N PHE A 112 5.30 -7.86 -11.16
CA PHE A 112 3.87 -7.56 -11.13
C PHE A 112 3.19 -8.10 -9.86
N MET A 113 3.47 -9.34 -9.45
CA MET A 113 2.93 -9.91 -8.20
C MET A 113 3.39 -9.14 -6.95
N PHE A 114 4.69 -8.83 -6.86
CA PHE A 114 5.22 -8.01 -5.75
C PHE A 114 4.66 -6.59 -5.78
N GLY A 115 4.43 -6.02 -6.96
CA GLY A 115 3.77 -4.73 -7.15
C GLY A 115 2.34 -4.72 -6.61
N ILE A 116 1.55 -5.77 -6.89
CA ILE A 116 0.21 -5.93 -6.31
C ILE A 116 0.30 -6.05 -4.79
N GLY A 117 1.19 -6.91 -4.26
CA GLY A 117 1.40 -7.05 -2.82
C GLY A 117 1.74 -5.71 -2.15
N TYR A 118 2.57 -4.90 -2.80
CA TYR A 118 2.93 -3.56 -2.32
C TYR A 118 1.73 -2.61 -2.31
N MET A 119 0.94 -2.58 -3.39
CA MET A 119 -0.27 -1.75 -3.44
C MET A 119 -1.28 -2.14 -2.36
N ILE A 120 -1.46 -3.45 -2.11
CA ILE A 120 -2.31 -3.96 -1.05
C ILE A 120 -1.79 -3.51 0.32
N SER A 121 -0.47 -3.61 0.54
CA SER A 121 0.16 -3.21 1.82
C SER A 121 -0.03 -1.74 2.16
N LYS A 122 -0.19 -0.88 1.14
CA LYS A 122 -0.43 0.56 1.28
C LYS A 122 -1.91 0.93 1.45
N GLY A 123 -2.82 -0.03 1.52
CA GLY A 123 -4.25 0.24 1.69
C GLY A 123 -4.96 0.65 0.39
N SER A 124 -4.39 0.35 -0.79
CA SER A 124 -4.99 0.75 -2.05
C SER A 124 -6.29 0.00 -2.32
N ASN A 125 -7.40 0.76 -2.43
CA ASN A 125 -8.70 0.23 -2.84
C ASN A 125 -8.71 -0.34 -4.26
N GLY A 126 -7.80 0.09 -5.13
CA GLY A 126 -7.69 -0.43 -6.51
C GLY A 126 -7.12 -1.84 -6.58
N ALA A 127 -6.27 -2.22 -5.61
CA ALA A 127 -5.53 -3.47 -5.66
C ALA A 127 -6.44 -4.71 -5.62
N LYS A 128 -7.57 -4.64 -4.92
CA LYS A 128 -8.56 -5.75 -4.89
C LYS A 128 -9.21 -6.02 -6.25
N TYR A 129 -9.40 -4.98 -7.07
CA TYR A 129 -9.97 -5.15 -8.41
C TYR A 129 -8.93 -5.69 -9.39
N ILE A 130 -7.69 -5.20 -9.32
CA ILE A 130 -6.58 -5.72 -10.12
C ILE A 130 -6.39 -7.21 -9.83
N LEU A 131 -6.30 -7.58 -8.55
CA LEU A 131 -6.13 -8.97 -8.14
C LEU A 131 -7.31 -9.84 -8.58
N LEU A 132 -8.55 -9.33 -8.51
CA LEU A 132 -9.74 -10.05 -8.97
C LEU A 132 -9.74 -10.29 -10.48
N VAL A 133 -9.36 -9.30 -11.29
CA VAL A 133 -9.22 -9.46 -12.75
C VAL A 133 -8.14 -10.49 -13.07
N CYS A 134 -6.98 -10.42 -12.41
CA CYS A 134 -5.92 -11.41 -12.57
C CYS A 134 -6.38 -12.81 -12.20
N MET A 135 -7.20 -12.95 -11.15
CA MET A 135 -7.74 -14.24 -10.74
C MET A 135 -8.74 -14.80 -11.75
N ILE A 136 -9.61 -13.96 -12.33
CA ILE A 136 -10.52 -14.40 -13.41
C ILE A 136 -9.71 -14.92 -14.61
N LEU A 137 -8.65 -14.22 -15.00
CA LEU A 137 -7.75 -14.68 -16.06
C LEU A 137 -7.06 -16.00 -15.66
N GLY A 138 -6.67 -16.14 -14.39
CA GLY A 138 -6.05 -17.35 -13.85
C GLY A 138 -6.97 -18.58 -13.89
N ILE A 139 -8.30 -18.40 -13.74
CA ILE A 139 -9.28 -19.50 -13.81
C ILE A 139 -9.24 -20.20 -15.18
N ILE A 140 -8.98 -19.46 -16.25
CA ILE A 140 -8.85 -20.00 -17.62
C ILE A 140 -7.71 -21.04 -17.68
N TYR A 141 -6.70 -20.91 -16.81
CA TYR A 141 -5.53 -21.78 -16.76
C TYR A 141 -5.74 -23.04 -15.89
N ILE A 142 -6.82 -23.14 -15.11
CA ILE A 142 -7.08 -24.29 -14.22
C ILE A 142 -7.09 -25.64 -14.96
N PRO A 143 -7.71 -25.81 -16.14
CA PRO A 143 -7.66 -27.08 -16.87
C PRO A 143 -6.23 -27.53 -17.18
N PHE A 144 -5.35 -26.59 -17.52
CA PHE A 144 -3.95 -26.88 -17.78
C PHE A 144 -3.22 -27.30 -16.49
N MET A 145 -3.50 -26.62 -15.36
CA MET A 145 -2.95 -26.98 -14.04
C MET A 145 -3.33 -28.41 -13.62
N LEU A 146 -4.57 -28.84 -13.88
CA LEU A 146 -5.02 -30.20 -13.55
C LEU A 146 -4.25 -31.27 -14.33
N LEU A 147 -3.89 -30.99 -15.58
CA LEU A 147 -3.02 -31.89 -16.36
C LEU A 147 -1.61 -31.95 -15.78
N THR A 148 -1.09 -30.85 -15.22
CA THR A 148 0.24 -30.82 -14.57
C THR A 148 0.31 -31.74 -13.36
N ILE A 149 -0.76 -31.86 -12.55
CA ILE A 149 -0.78 -32.74 -11.35
C ILE A 149 -0.44 -34.20 -11.70
N THR A 150 -0.87 -34.67 -12.87
CA THR A 150 -0.61 -36.05 -13.31
C THR A 150 0.84 -36.31 -13.72
N ARG A 151 1.58 -35.25 -14.10
CA ARG A 151 2.97 -35.34 -14.58
C ARG A 151 3.96 -34.95 -13.51
N THR A 152 3.71 -33.82 -12.84
CA THR A 152 4.55 -33.23 -11.79
C THR A 152 3.66 -32.86 -10.60
N PRO A 153 3.31 -33.84 -9.73
CA PRO A 153 2.31 -33.65 -8.67
C PRO A 153 2.69 -32.55 -7.69
N VAL A 154 3.98 -32.37 -7.39
CA VAL A 154 4.46 -31.32 -6.47
C VAL A 154 4.20 -29.92 -7.03
N VAL A 155 4.51 -29.69 -8.31
CA VAL A 155 4.24 -28.42 -9.02
C VAL A 155 2.74 -28.13 -9.02
N GLY A 156 1.93 -29.15 -9.28
CA GLY A 156 0.47 -29.04 -9.22
C GLY A 156 -0.06 -28.63 -7.85
N ILE A 157 0.45 -29.24 -6.77
CA ILE A 157 0.08 -28.90 -5.39
C ILE A 157 0.48 -27.46 -5.06
N ILE A 158 1.70 -27.03 -5.42
CA ILE A 158 2.16 -25.65 -5.18
C ILE A 158 1.22 -24.65 -5.87
N ASN A 159 0.85 -24.92 -7.13
CA ASN A 159 -0.05 -24.06 -7.88
C ASN A 159 -1.47 -23.99 -7.27
N ILE A 160 -1.99 -25.09 -6.73
CA ILE A 160 -3.26 -25.10 -5.99
C ILE A 160 -3.15 -24.24 -4.73
N VAL A 161 -2.11 -24.46 -3.92
CA VAL A 161 -1.88 -23.67 -2.69
C VAL A 161 -1.76 -22.19 -3.03
N GLN A 162 -1.03 -21.84 -4.09
CA GLN A 162 -0.88 -20.47 -4.57
C GLN A 162 -2.25 -19.86 -4.93
N THR A 163 -3.11 -20.62 -5.62
CA THR A 163 -4.46 -20.19 -5.99
C THR A 163 -5.30 -19.93 -4.73
N VAL A 164 -5.28 -20.85 -3.75
CA VAL A 164 -6.02 -20.71 -2.49
C VAL A 164 -5.57 -19.47 -1.71
N LEU A 165 -4.27 -19.20 -1.63
CA LEU A 165 -3.72 -18.01 -0.97
C LEU A 165 -4.21 -16.71 -1.64
N GLN A 166 -4.24 -16.68 -2.97
CA GLN A 166 -4.71 -15.53 -3.74
C GLN A 166 -6.23 -15.31 -3.58
N VAL A 167 -7.02 -16.38 -3.55
CA VAL A 167 -8.46 -16.32 -3.25
C VAL A 167 -8.68 -15.72 -1.86
N TRP A 168 -7.95 -16.24 -0.86
CA TRP A 168 -8.10 -15.79 0.52
C TRP A 168 -7.67 -14.33 0.71
N ALA A 169 -6.63 -13.88 0.00
CA ALA A 169 -6.24 -12.48 -0.04
C ALA A 169 -7.36 -11.57 -0.56
N ILE A 170 -8.08 -11.99 -1.61
CA ILE A 170 -9.25 -11.24 -2.13
C ILE A 170 -10.35 -11.20 -1.07
N VAL A 171 -10.70 -12.32 -0.45
CA VAL A 171 -11.74 -12.38 0.59
C VAL A 171 -11.44 -11.38 1.70
N LEU A 172 -10.19 -11.36 2.20
CA LEU A 172 -9.76 -10.42 3.24
C LEU A 172 -9.89 -8.96 2.79
N LEU A 173 -9.59 -8.65 1.53
CA LEU A 173 -9.71 -7.29 0.99
C LEU A 173 -11.16 -6.81 0.84
N TYR A 174 -12.10 -7.73 0.61
CA TYR A 174 -13.53 -7.41 0.53
C TYR A 174 -14.23 -7.35 1.89
N GLN A 175 -13.64 -7.95 2.92
CA GLN A 175 -14.09 -7.82 4.32
C GLN A 175 -13.75 -6.47 4.95
N ILE A 176 -12.94 -5.64 4.29
CA ILE A 176 -12.56 -4.33 4.81
C ILE A 176 -13.78 -3.39 4.73
N PRO A 177 -14.24 -2.83 5.87
CA PRO A 177 -15.41 -1.95 5.88
C PRO A 177 -15.15 -0.72 5.03
N LYS A 178 -16.16 -0.32 4.24
CA LYS A 178 -16.08 0.84 3.33
C LYS A 178 -16.05 2.19 4.06
N TYR A 179 -16.40 2.20 5.35
CA TYR A 179 -16.51 3.41 6.16
C TYR A 179 -15.66 3.25 7.43
N LYS A 180 -14.88 4.29 7.76
CA LYS A 180 -14.36 4.49 9.13
C LYS A 180 -15.61 4.53 10.02
N LEU A 181 -15.71 3.63 11.00
CA LEU A 181 -16.58 3.87 12.15
C LEU A 181 -16.03 5.13 12.81
N GLU A 182 -16.85 6.18 12.80
CA GLU A 182 -16.59 7.48 13.43
C GLU A 182 -16.34 7.35 14.94
#